data_AF-A0A661FM25-F1
#
_entry.id   AF-A0A661FM25-F1
#
_cell.length_a   1.000
_cell.length_b   1.000
_cell.length_c   1.000
_cell.angle_alpha   90.00
_cell.angle_beta   90.00
_cell.angle_gamma   90.00
#
_symmetry.space_group_name_H-M   'P 1'
#
loop_
_entity.id
_entity.type
_entity.pdbx_description
1 polymer ?
#
loop_
_entity_poly.entity_id
_entity_poly.type
_entity_poly.pdbx_seq_one_letter_code
_entity_poly.pdbx_strand_id
1 'polypeptide(L)'
;ATGGDGANRGVTVTLKEGRNREVRRMWEALGYKVSRLMRIGYGPIELPRKLRRGKHMPLTAAQVRLIYKEAGLRAPANENRPRRKSNFKKKKNAYKNKR
;
A
#
# COMPACT_ATOMS: atom_id res chain seq x y z
N ALA A 1 19.89 15.97 -23.33
CA ALA A 1 21.03 15.07 -23.46
C ALA A 1 20.52 13.65 -23.56
N THR A 2 20.86 13.02 -24.68
CA THR A 2 20.47 11.71 -25.20
C THR A 2 20.72 10.58 -24.19
N GLY A 3 19.67 9.96 -23.67
CA GLY A 3 19.76 8.76 -22.84
C GLY A 3 19.50 7.56 -23.76
N GLY A 4 20.54 6.78 -24.03
CA GLY A 4 20.55 5.76 -25.09
C GLY A 4 19.40 4.76 -25.04
N ASP A 5 19.21 4.05 -26.16
CA ASP A 5 18.30 2.91 -26.29
C ASP A 5 18.63 1.85 -25.22
N GLY A 6 18.10 2.05 -24.01
CA GLY A 6 18.41 1.21 -22.88
C GLY A 6 17.85 -0.17 -23.15
N ALA A 7 18.67 -1.21 -22.95
CA ALA A 7 18.30 -2.62 -23.13
C ALA A 7 17.02 -3.05 -22.36
N ASN A 8 16.50 -2.22 -21.47
CA ASN A 8 15.29 -2.46 -20.69
C ASN A 8 14.11 -1.62 -21.21
N ARG A 9 12.96 -2.26 -21.45
CA ARG A 9 11.69 -1.57 -21.70
C ARG A 9 10.79 -1.59 -20.47
N GLY A 10 10.12 -0.47 -20.19
CA GLY A 10 9.14 -0.36 -19.12
C GLY A 10 7.74 -0.72 -19.62
N VAL A 11 7.06 -1.64 -18.93
CA VAL A 11 5.67 -2.04 -19.24
C VAL A 11 4.83 -1.94 -17.98
N THR A 12 3.59 -1.46 -18.14
CA THR A 12 2.57 -1.47 -17.08
C THR A 12 1.60 -2.62 -17.34
N VAL A 13 1.41 -3.46 -16.33
CA VAL A 13 0.53 -4.65 -16.41
C VAL A 13 -0.47 -4.60 -15.27
N THR A 14 -1.73 -4.89 -15.57
CA THR A 14 -2.81 -5.05 -14.59
C THR A 14 -3.26 -6.50 -14.57
N LEU A 15 -3.28 -7.12 -13.40
CA LEU A 15 -3.74 -8.49 -13.19
C LEU A 15 -4.94 -8.49 -12.23
N LYS A 16 -5.89 -9.39 -12.47
CA LYS A 16 -7.03 -9.63 -11.57
C LYS A 16 -6.74 -10.73 -10.55
N GLU A 17 -5.84 -11.64 -10.88
CA GLU A 17 -5.30 -12.65 -9.96
C GLU A 17 -3.92 -12.23 -9.41
N GLY A 18 -3.39 -13.03 -8.48
CA GLY A 18 -2.13 -12.74 -7.81
C GLY A 18 -1.38 -14.02 -7.45
N ARG A 19 -1.16 -14.91 -8.43
CA ARG A 19 -0.43 -16.16 -8.19
C ARG A 19 1.04 -15.84 -7.86
N ASN A 20 1.67 -16.70 -7.06
CA ASN A 20 3.06 -16.47 -6.64
C ASN A 20 3.98 -16.32 -7.86
N ARG A 21 4.67 -15.17 -7.99
CA ARG A 21 5.57 -14.84 -9.12
C ARG A 21 4.92 -14.83 -10.52
N GLU A 22 3.61 -14.66 -10.62
CA GLU A 22 2.88 -14.73 -11.90
C GLU A 22 3.46 -13.83 -12.99
N VAL A 23 3.69 -12.54 -12.71
CA VAL A 23 4.31 -11.59 -13.66
C VAL A 23 5.67 -12.09 -14.15
N ARG A 24 6.52 -12.59 -13.25
CA ARG A 24 7.86 -13.06 -13.63
C ARG A 24 7.78 -14.31 -14.50
N ARG A 25 6.94 -15.27 -14.13
CA ARG A 25 6.74 -16.50 -14.91
C ARG A 25 6.16 -16.21 -16.30
N MET A 26 5.22 -15.27 -16.40
CA MET A 26 4.63 -14.86 -17.68
C MET A 26 5.69 -14.30 -18.64
N TRP A 27 6.55 -13.40 -18.17
CA TRP A 27 7.64 -12.86 -18.99
C TRP A 27 8.73 -13.88 -19.29
N GLU A 28 9.09 -14.73 -18.32
CA GLU A 28 10.06 -15.81 -18.51
C GLU A 28 9.59 -16.81 -19.58
N ALA A 29 8.29 -17.13 -19.62
CA ALA A 29 7.70 -17.99 -20.64
C ALA A 29 7.80 -17.40 -22.06
N LEU A 30 7.92 -16.07 -22.19
CA LEU A 30 8.13 -15.36 -23.45
C LEU A 30 9.62 -15.11 -23.74
N GLY A 31 10.54 -15.63 -22.91
CA GLY A 31 11.99 -15.45 -23.08
C GLY A 31 12.54 -14.12 -22.53
N TYR A 32 11.74 -13.36 -21.78
CA TYR A 32 12.16 -12.08 -21.20
C TYR A 32 12.50 -12.19 -19.72
N LYS A 33 13.60 -11.55 -19.31
CA LYS A 33 13.99 -11.44 -17.90
C LYS A 33 13.45 -10.16 -17.26
N VAL A 34 12.80 -10.28 -16.11
CA VAL A 34 12.30 -9.12 -15.35
C VAL A 34 13.39 -8.53 -14.45
N SER A 35 13.97 -7.40 -14.85
CA SER A 35 14.98 -6.66 -14.08
C SER A 35 14.35 -5.91 -12.89
N ARG A 36 13.25 -5.19 -13.10
CA ARG A 36 12.54 -4.42 -12.07
C ARG A 36 11.05 -4.73 -12.08
N LEU A 37 10.51 -5.09 -10.92
CA LEU A 37 9.08 -5.26 -10.70
C LEU A 37 8.66 -4.40 -9.51
N MET A 38 7.70 -3.51 -9.72
CA MET A 38 7.14 -2.66 -8.68
C MET A 38 5.63 -2.60 -8.86
N ARG A 39 4.89 -2.87 -7.79
CA ARG A 39 3.45 -2.65 -7.77
C ARG A 39 3.17 -1.15 -7.64
N ILE A 40 2.49 -0.58 -8.64
CA ILE A 40 2.16 0.85 -8.71
C ILE A 40 0.73 1.16 -8.27
N GLY A 41 -0.10 0.14 -8.06
CA GLY A 41 -1.47 0.28 -7.58
C GLY A 41 -2.04 -1.06 -7.14
N TYR A 42 -3.15 -1.00 -6.41
CA TYR A 42 -3.92 -2.17 -5.98
C TYR A 42 -5.40 -1.80 -5.93
N GLY A 43 -6.20 -2.51 -6.73
CA GLY A 43 -7.61 -2.19 -6.93
C GLY A 43 -7.77 -0.71 -7.33
N PRO A 44 -8.64 0.04 -6.63
CA PRO A 44 -8.90 1.45 -6.96
C PRO A 44 -7.87 2.43 -6.37
N ILE A 45 -6.80 1.94 -5.72
CA ILE A 45 -5.81 2.79 -5.06
C ILE A 45 -4.48 2.73 -5.80
N GLU A 46 -3.98 3.90 -6.20
CA GLU A 46 -2.66 4.07 -6.78
C GLU A 46 -1.60 4.41 -5.72
N LEU A 47 -0.35 4.04 -5.98
CA LEU A 47 0.79 4.40 -5.16
C LEU A 47 1.13 5.89 -5.37
N PRO A 48 1.00 6.75 -4.34
CA PRO A 48 1.27 8.17 -4.50
C PRO A 48 2.74 8.43 -4.83
N ARG A 49 3.01 9.20 -5.89
CA ARG A 49 4.39 9.55 -6.33
C ARG A 49 5.20 10.26 -5.23
N LYS A 50 4.52 10.96 -4.31
CA LYS A 50 5.14 11.68 -3.18
C LYS A 50 5.54 10.76 -2.02
N LEU A 51 5.05 9.51 -1.99
CA LEU A 51 5.34 8.58 -0.91
C LEU A 51 6.72 7.93 -1.11
N ARG A 52 7.65 8.20 -0.19
CA ARG A 52 8.99 7.62 -0.22
C ARG A 52 8.95 6.13 0.12
N ARG A 53 9.90 5.36 -0.44
CA ARG A 53 10.07 3.93 -0.14
C ARG A 53 10.16 3.70 1.38
N GLY A 54 9.49 2.67 1.87
CA GLY A 54 9.46 2.31 3.30
C GLY A 54 8.60 3.23 4.18
N LYS A 55 7.90 4.22 3.60
CA LYS A 55 6.93 5.05 4.32
C LYS A 55 5.51 4.61 4.02
N HIS A 56 4.58 5.04 4.88
CA HIS A 56 3.15 4.80 4.75
C HIS A 56 2.40 6.12 4.96
N MET A 57 1.18 6.19 4.43
CA MET A 57 0.28 7.32 4.57
C MET A 57 -1.14 6.79 4.83
N PRO A 58 -1.91 7.40 5.73
CA PRO A 58 -3.31 7.03 5.92
C PRO A 58 -4.13 7.36 4.67
N LEU A 59 -5.09 6.48 4.34
CA LEU A 59 -6.05 6.71 3.27
C LEU A 59 -7.10 7.75 3.68
N THR A 60 -7.62 8.49 2.72
CA THR A 60 -8.76 9.40 2.96
C THR A 60 -10.05 8.61 3.17
N ALA A 61 -11.04 9.21 3.84
CA ALA A 61 -12.34 8.58 4.01
C ALA A 61 -13.02 8.23 2.66
N ALA A 62 -12.78 9.02 1.62
CA ALA A 62 -13.26 8.74 0.26
C ALA A 62 -12.59 7.49 -0.33
N GLN A 63 -11.26 7.37 -0.21
CA GLN A 63 -10.53 6.19 -0.67
C GLN A 63 -10.93 4.92 0.09
N VAL A 64 -11.16 5.03 1.40
CA VAL A 64 -11.68 3.92 2.20
C VAL A 64 -13.04 3.48 1.65
N ARG A 65 -14.00 4.40 1.50
CA ARG A 65 -15.32 4.06 0.93
C ARG A 65 -15.22 3.40 -0.46
N LEU A 66 -14.28 3.84 -1.30
CA LEU A 66 -14.05 3.28 -2.62
C LEU A 66 -13.59 1.81 -2.56
N ILE A 67 -12.66 1.49 -1.66
CA ILE A 67 -12.23 0.10 -1.43
C ILE A 67 -13.39 -0.77 -0.96
N TYR A 68 -14.19 -0.27 -0.01
CA TYR A 68 -15.35 -1.03 0.49
C TYR A 68 -16.37 -1.30 -0.62
N LYS A 69 -16.65 -0.29 -1.45
CA LYS A 69 -17.54 -0.44 -2.61
C LYS A 69 -17.02 -1.52 -3.57
N GLU A 70 -15.73 -1.49 -3.92
CA GLU A 70 -15.12 -2.45 -4.84
C GLU A 70 -15.11 -3.87 -4.27
N ALA A 71 -14.96 -4.00 -2.95
CA ALA A 71 -15.03 -5.29 -2.26
C ALA A 71 -16.47 -5.81 -2.05
N GLY A 72 -17.50 -5.05 -2.45
CA GLY A 72 -18.89 -5.39 -2.16
C GLY A 72 -19.26 -5.31 -0.68
N LEU A 73 -18.50 -4.55 0.12
CA LEU A 73 -18.67 -4.43 1.56
C LEU A 73 -19.32 -3.10 1.95
N ARG A 74 -20.02 -3.10 3.09
CA ARG A 74 -20.60 -1.87 3.65
C ARG A 74 -19.50 -1.01 4.27
N ALA A 75 -19.36 0.22 3.79
CA ALA A 75 -18.39 1.16 4.32
C ALA A 75 -18.68 1.54 5.78
N PRO A 76 -17.64 1.76 6.60
CA PRO A 76 -17.81 2.21 7.98
C PRO A 76 -18.42 3.61 8.01
N ALA A 77 -19.37 3.84 8.93
CA ALA A 77 -19.86 5.18 9.22
C ALA A 77 -18.70 6.06 9.73
N ASN A 78 -18.59 7.29 9.22
CA ASN A 78 -17.45 8.20 9.34
C ASN A 78 -16.66 8.08 10.66
N GLU A 79 -15.34 7.92 10.52
CA GLU A 79 -14.35 7.73 11.60
C GLU A 79 -14.04 9.04 12.37
N ASN A 80 -15.07 9.82 12.73
CA ASN A 80 -14.96 10.88 13.74
C ASN A 80 -15.13 10.31 15.16
N ARG A 81 -14.80 9.03 15.38
CA ARG A 81 -14.68 8.53 16.76
C ARG A 81 -13.32 9.00 17.28
N PRO A 82 -13.28 9.79 18.37
CA PRO A 82 -12.02 10.19 18.96
C PRO A 82 -11.23 8.92 19.27
N ARG A 83 -10.00 8.81 18.72
CA ARG A 83 -9.06 7.74 19.07
C ARG A 83 -9.07 7.63 20.59
N ARG A 84 -9.54 6.49 21.10
CA ARG A 84 -9.64 6.21 22.54
C ARG A 84 -8.22 6.37 23.11
N LYS A 85 -7.93 7.51 23.74
CA LYS A 85 -6.61 7.78 24.34
C LYS A 85 -6.35 6.65 25.32
N SER A 86 -5.40 5.77 25.01
CA SER A 86 -4.98 4.73 25.93
C SER A 86 -4.45 5.40 27.19
N ASN A 87 -5.05 5.12 28.36
CA ASN A 87 -4.68 5.65 29.68
C ASN A 87 -3.31 5.13 30.19
N PHE A 88 -2.29 5.08 29.33
CA PHE A 88 -0.97 4.55 29.66
C PHE A 88 -0.17 5.47 30.60
N LYS A 89 -0.61 6.72 30.79
CA LYS A 89 0.07 7.71 31.65
C LYS A 89 -0.22 7.58 33.15
N LYS A 90 -1.25 6.82 33.58
CA LYS A 90 -1.66 6.76 35.00
C LYS A 90 -0.85 5.76 35.85
N LYS A 91 -0.15 4.78 35.25
CA LYS A 91 0.60 3.75 36.00
C LYS A 91 2.00 4.16 36.48
N LYS A 92 2.61 5.25 35.97
CA LYS A 92 3.95 5.68 36.41
C LYS A 92 3.98 6.36 37.79
N ASN A 93 2.89 7.00 38.21
CA ASN A 93 2.85 7.69 39.50
C ASN A 93 2.63 6.74 40.70
N ALA A 94 2.13 5.52 40.46
CA ALA A 94 1.91 4.52 41.51
C ALA A 94 3.22 3.90 42.05
N TYR A 95 4.31 3.94 41.27
CA TYR A 95 5.61 3.38 41.69
C TYR A 95 6.50 4.40 42.41
N LYS A 96 6.12 5.68 42.44
CA LYS A 96 6.92 6.75 43.06
C LYS A 96 6.49 7.13 44.47
N ASN A 97 5.26 6.80 44.87
CA ASN A 97 4.70 7.06 46.22
C ASN A 97 4.79 5.83 47.16
N LYS A 98 5.75 4.93 46.91
CA LYS A 98 5.95 3.71 47.72
C LYS A 98 7.36 3.62 48.32
N ARG A 99 8.02 4.77 48.50
CA ARG A 99 9.21 4.95 49.31
C ARG A 99 8.89 5.89 50.45
#